data_AF-A0A453D5D0-F1
#
_entry.id   AF-A0A453D5D0-F1
#
_cell.length_a   1.000
_cell.length_b   1.000
_cell.length_c   1.000
_cell.angle_alpha   90.00
_cell.angle_beta   90.00
_cell.angle_gamma   90.00
#
_symmetry.space_group_name_H-M   'P 1'
#
loop_
_entity.id
_entity.type
_entity.pdbx_description
1 polymer ?
#
loop_
_entity_poly.entity_id
_entity_poly.type
_entity_poly.pdbx_seq_one_letter_code
_entity_poly.pdbx_strand_id
1 'polypeptide(L)'
;MDDMEDFIDEKVKDEVLPEDEKEKFKDFIKERVRERKRELKQAKEARKKAIDDMDPKLKEAFENIRFYKFYPVKTDDTPDVSQVQAKYINRYYRHAHELL
;
A
#
# COMPACT_ATOMS: atom_id res chain seq x y z
N MET A 1 -2.96 17.75 -14.12
CA MET A 1 -2.98 19.17 -13.73
C MET A 1 -4.41 19.65 -13.77
N ASP A 2 -5.17 19.22 -14.79
CA ASP A 2 -6.62 19.40 -14.92
C ASP A 2 -7.40 19.12 -13.62
N ASP A 3 -7.24 17.95 -13.00
CA ASP A 3 -7.98 17.63 -11.76
C ASP A 3 -7.79 18.62 -10.58
N MET A 4 -6.63 19.30 -10.51
CA MET A 4 -6.35 20.24 -9.42
C MET A 4 -6.94 21.62 -9.71
N GLU A 5 -6.88 22.07 -10.96
CA GLU A 5 -7.49 23.33 -11.37
C GLU A 5 -9.02 23.20 -11.31
N ASP A 6 -9.57 22.11 -11.82
CA ASP A 6 -11.00 21.82 -11.75
C ASP A 6 -11.51 21.76 -10.31
N PHE A 7 -10.76 21.13 -9.39
CA PHE A 7 -11.11 21.09 -7.97
C PHE A 7 -11.12 22.48 -7.32
N ILE A 8 -10.15 23.34 -7.64
CA ILE A 8 -10.08 24.69 -7.09
C ILE A 8 -11.20 25.55 -7.67
N ASP A 9 -11.47 25.42 -8.97
CA ASP A 9 -12.54 26.13 -9.67
C ASP A 9 -13.92 25.76 -9.12
N GLU A 10 -14.13 24.49 -8.78
CA GLU A 10 -15.34 24.03 -8.06
C GLU A 10 -15.43 24.70 -6.68
N LYS A 11 -14.35 24.78 -5.91
CA LYS A 11 -14.36 25.42 -4.57
C LYS A 11 -14.61 26.93 -4.61
N VAL A 12 -14.21 27.60 -5.68
CA VAL A 12 -14.55 29.01 -5.92
C VAL A 12 -16.02 29.15 -6.28
N LYS A 13 -16.56 28.29 -7.17
CA LYS A 13 -17.99 28.27 -7.51
C LYS A 13 -18.89 27.97 -6.32
N ASP A 14 -18.45 27.10 -5.41
CA ASP A 14 -19.14 26.78 -4.16
C ASP A 14 -19.07 27.93 -3.13
N GLU A 15 -18.43 29.07 -3.45
CA GLU A 15 -18.14 30.21 -2.55
C GLU A 15 -17.35 29.82 -1.28
N VAL A 16 -16.71 28.65 -1.28
CA VAL A 16 -15.86 28.17 -0.18
C VAL A 16 -14.48 28.82 -0.22
N LEU A 17 -14.01 29.15 -1.43
CA LEU A 17 -12.74 29.83 -1.67
C LEU A 17 -12.98 31.16 -2.39
N PRO A 18 -12.53 32.30 -1.83
CA PRO A 18 -12.57 33.57 -2.54
C PRO A 18 -11.75 33.51 -3.83
N GLU A 19 -12.25 34.12 -4.90
CA GLU A 19 -11.60 34.06 -6.22
C GLU A 19 -10.22 34.75 -6.21
N ASP A 20 -10.04 35.76 -5.37
CA ASP A 20 -8.77 36.46 -5.13
C ASP A 20 -7.72 35.61 -4.39
N GLU A 21 -8.15 34.54 -3.71
CA GLU A 21 -7.26 33.60 -3.01
C GLU A 21 -6.97 32.32 -3.80
N LYS A 22 -7.58 32.18 -4.98
CA LYS A 22 -7.45 31.01 -5.86
C LYS A 22 -6.01 30.59 -6.11
N GLU A 23 -5.15 31.55 -6.48
CA GLU A 23 -3.73 31.27 -6.75
C GLU A 23 -2.95 30.91 -5.48
N LYS A 24 -3.22 31.59 -4.36
CA LYS A 24 -2.59 31.30 -3.07
C LYS A 24 -2.90 29.87 -2.62
N PHE A 25 -4.16 29.47 -2.75
CA PHE A 25 -4.61 28.12 -2.39
C PHE A 25 -4.01 27.05 -3.32
N LYS A 26 -3.90 27.35 -4.62
CA LYS A 26 -3.23 26.49 -5.60
C LYS A 26 -1.78 26.22 -5.21
N ASP A 27 -1.04 27.26 -4.86
CA ASP A 27 0.36 27.12 -4.46
C ASP A 27 0.51 26.43 -3.11
N PHE A 28 -0.39 26.68 -2.17
CA PHE A 28 -0.47 25.93 -0.90
C PHE A 28 -0.65 24.42 -1.13
N ILE A 29 -1.58 24.01 -2.00
CA ILE A 29 -1.76 22.58 -2.32
C ILE A 29 -0.48 22.00 -2.94
N LYS A 30 0.13 22.70 -3.91
CA LYS A 30 1.39 22.23 -4.53
C LYS A 30 2.49 22.04 -3.50
N GLU A 31 2.65 22.98 -2.56
CA GLU A 31 3.64 22.89 -1.51
C GLU A 31 3.38 21.70 -0.58
N ARG A 32 2.14 21.53 -0.10
CA ARG A 32 1.75 20.37 0.71
C ARG A 32 1.99 19.04 0.01
N VAL A 33 1.66 18.95 -1.28
CA VAL A 33 1.91 17.74 -2.08
C VAL A 33 3.42 17.49 -2.21
N ARG A 34 4.24 18.53 -2.40
CA ARG A 34 5.70 18.41 -2.46
C ARG A 34 6.28 17.95 -1.12
N GLU A 35 5.83 18.52 -0.01
CA GLU A 35 6.22 18.09 1.34
C GLU A 35 5.91 16.62 1.56
N ARG A 36 4.66 16.18 1.31
CA ARG A 36 4.27 14.77 1.45
C ARG A 36 5.06 13.85 0.53
N LYS A 37 5.38 14.28 -0.70
CA LYS A 37 6.26 13.51 -1.59
C LYS A 37 7.68 13.37 -1.04
N ARG A 38 8.24 14.42 -0.41
CA ARG A 38 9.56 14.36 0.25
C ARG A 38 9.54 13.40 1.44
N GLU A 39 8.52 13.48 2.30
CA GLU A 39 8.34 12.57 3.44
C GLU A 39 8.22 11.11 2.97
N LEU A 40 7.41 10.84 1.95
CA LEU A 40 7.26 9.49 1.39
C LEU A 40 8.57 8.96 0.80
N LYS A 41 9.36 9.83 0.15
CA LYS A 41 10.67 9.47 -0.38
C LYS A 41 11.63 9.11 0.77
N GLN A 42 11.72 9.95 1.80
CA GLN A 42 12.55 9.70 2.97
C GLN A 42 12.15 8.41 3.71
N ALA A 43 10.84 8.18 3.89
CA ALA A 43 10.35 6.94 4.50
C ALA A 43 10.69 5.69 3.67
N LYS A 44 10.64 5.80 2.34
CA LYS A 44 11.05 4.71 1.43
C LYS A 44 12.55 4.45 1.51
N GLU A 45 13.37 5.49 1.55
CA GLU A 45 14.83 5.40 1.70
C GLU A 45 15.21 4.81 3.06
N ALA A 46 14.56 5.24 4.15
CA ALA A 46 14.77 4.68 5.49
C ALA A 46 14.41 3.20 5.55
N ARG A 47 13.30 2.78 4.92
CA ARG A 47 12.94 1.35 4.81
C ARG A 47 13.95 0.54 4.03
N LYS A 48 14.43 1.08 2.90
CA LYS A 48 15.47 0.43 2.10
C LYS A 48 16.75 0.26 2.92
N LYS A 49 17.18 1.33 3.59
CA LYS A 49 18.35 1.30 4.47
C LYS A 49 18.20 0.28 5.60
N ALA A 50 17.04 0.20 6.26
CA ALA A 50 16.81 -0.80 7.30
C ALA A 50 16.87 -2.26 6.80
N ILE A 51 16.53 -2.51 5.54
CA ILE A 51 16.67 -3.82 4.90
C ILE A 51 18.13 -4.09 4.50
N ASP A 52 18.85 -3.07 4.05
CA ASP A 52 20.27 -3.20 3.66
C ASP A 52 21.19 -3.36 4.88
N ASP A 53 20.86 -2.70 6.00
CA ASP A 53 21.57 -2.80 7.28
C ASP A 53 21.16 -4.07 8.09
N MET A 54 20.22 -4.86 7.58
CA MET A 54 19.78 -6.10 8.22
C MET A 54 20.89 -7.15 8.20
N ASP A 55 20.96 -7.98 9.25
CA ASP A 55 21.91 -9.10 9.32
C ASP A 55 21.79 -9.99 8.06
N PRO A 56 22.90 -10.32 7.37
CA PRO A 56 22.86 -11.08 6.13
C PRO A 56 22.14 -12.43 6.25
N LYS A 57 22.28 -13.12 7.38
CA LYS A 57 21.63 -14.41 7.63
C LYS A 57 20.13 -14.24 7.79
N LEU A 58 19.69 -13.16 8.44
CA LEU A 58 18.27 -12.85 8.56
C LEU A 58 17.67 -12.46 7.20
N LYS A 59 18.40 -11.69 6.40
CA LYS A 59 17.99 -11.33 5.03
C LYS A 59 17.82 -12.56 4.15
N GLU A 60 18.79 -13.47 4.17
CA GLU A 60 18.72 -14.76 3.47
C GLU A 60 17.53 -15.62 3.95
N ALA A 61 17.25 -15.64 5.25
CA ALA A 61 16.10 -16.35 5.79
C ALA A 61 14.76 -15.78 5.28
N PHE A 62 14.63 -14.46 5.16
CA PHE A 62 13.43 -13.82 4.60
C PHE A 62 13.28 -14.07 3.09
N GLU A 63 14.38 -14.11 2.34
CA GLU A 63 14.35 -14.41 0.90
C GLU A 63 13.95 -15.87 0.62
N ASN A 64 14.34 -16.80 1.51
CA ASN A 64 14.07 -18.23 1.37
C ASN A 64 12.83 -18.73 2.12
N ILE A 65 12.05 -17.83 2.72
CA ILE A 65 10.88 -18.21 3.49
C ILE A 65 9.82 -18.89 2.61
N ARG A 66 9.28 -20.01 3.07
CA ARG A 66 8.18 -20.72 2.41
C ARG A 66 6.88 -20.52 3.19
N PHE A 67 5.80 -20.32 2.44
CA PHE A 67 4.45 -20.15 2.97
C PHE A 67 3.61 -21.33 2.56
N TYR A 68 3.01 -21.97 3.55
CA TYR A 68 2.11 -23.12 3.40
C TYR A 68 0.73 -22.71 3.92
N LYS A 69 -0.32 -23.05 3.17
CA LYS A 69 -1.70 -22.82 3.60
C LYS A 69 -2.43 -24.15 3.67
N PHE A 70 -2.82 -24.51 4.88
CA PHE A 70 -3.43 -25.80 5.21
C PHE A 70 -4.95 -25.71 5.14
N TYR A 71 -5.56 -26.68 4.47
CA TYR A 71 -6.99 -26.95 4.48
C TYR A 71 -7.23 -28.34 5.07
N PRO A 72 -8.35 -28.55 5.78
CA PRO A 72 -8.68 -29.87 6.27
C PRO A 72 -8.86 -30.85 5.11
N VAL A 73 -8.24 -32.03 5.22
CA VAL A 73 -8.49 -33.15 4.33
C VAL A 73 -9.90 -33.67 4.59
N LYS A 74 -10.63 -34.00 3.52
CA LYS A 74 -11.98 -34.56 3.60
C LYS A 74 -11.94 -35.93 4.28
N THR A 75 -12.59 -36.04 5.43
CA THR A 75 -12.86 -37.26 6.19
C THR A 75 -14.34 -37.29 6.56
N ASP A 76 -14.81 -38.35 7.23
CA ASP A 76 -16.21 -38.42 7.68
C ASP A 76 -16.56 -37.30 8.68
N ASP A 77 -15.56 -36.76 9.40
CA ASP A 77 -15.71 -35.71 10.40
C ASP A 77 -15.43 -34.29 9.85
N THR A 78 -15.02 -34.13 8.59
CA THR A 78 -14.65 -32.82 8.03
C THR A 78 -15.36 -32.54 6.69
N PRO A 79 -15.83 -31.29 6.47
CA PRO A 79 -16.51 -30.94 5.23
C PRO A 79 -15.54 -30.90 4.04
N ASP A 80 -16.09 -31.12 2.85
CA ASP A 80 -15.36 -30.92 1.60
C ASP A 80 -15.10 -29.43 1.36
N VAL A 81 -13.85 -29.02 1.47
CA VAL A 81 -13.41 -27.62 1.32
C VAL A 81 -12.75 -27.33 -0.04
N SER A 82 -12.78 -28.28 -0.98
CA SER A 82 -12.16 -28.13 -2.31
C SER A 82 -12.56 -26.84 -3.04
N GLN A 83 -13.81 -26.39 -2.85
CA GLN A 83 -14.35 -25.17 -3.49
C GLN A 83 -13.83 -23.86 -2.88
N VAL A 84 -13.34 -23.89 -1.63
CA VAL A 84 -12.86 -22.69 -0.91
C VAL A 84 -11.34 -22.62 -0.81
N GLN A 85 -10.64 -23.60 -1.39
CA GLN A 85 -9.19 -23.61 -1.42
C GLN A 85 -8.66 -22.48 -2.31
N ALA A 86 -7.93 -21.55 -1.68
CA ALA A 86 -7.28 -20.43 -2.36
C ALA A 86 -5.83 -20.28 -1.92
N LYS A 87 -4.93 -20.07 -2.89
CA LYS A 87 -3.51 -19.77 -2.65
C LYS A 87 -3.31 -18.44 -1.92
N TYR A 88 -4.17 -17.46 -2.16
CA TYR A 88 -4.06 -16.16 -1.51
C TYR A 88 -4.25 -16.28 0.01
N ILE A 89 -3.30 -15.72 0.76
CA ILE A 89 -3.30 -15.63 2.21
C ILE A 89 -3.81 -14.24 2.61
N ASN A 90 -3.00 -13.20 2.39
CA ASN A 90 -3.33 -11.81 2.68
C ASN A 90 -2.35 -10.85 1.99
N ARG A 91 -2.52 -9.53 2.19
CA ARG A 91 -1.69 -8.48 1.58
C ARG A 91 -0.19 -8.58 1.93
N TYR A 92 0.15 -9.16 3.08
CA TYR A 92 1.52 -9.21 3.60
C TYR A 92 2.28 -10.43 3.09
N TYR A 93 1.66 -11.61 3.14
CA TYR A 93 2.26 -12.88 2.70
C TYR A 93 1.94 -13.22 1.24
N ARG A 94 0.99 -12.51 0.64
CA ARG A 94 0.48 -12.75 -0.72
C ARG A 94 -0.05 -14.16 -0.88
N HIS A 95 0.60 -14.99 -1.68
CA HIS A 95 0.17 -16.35 -1.99
C HIS A 95 1.05 -17.36 -1.26
N ALA A 96 0.42 -18.43 -0.79
CA ALA A 96 1.14 -19.62 -0.36
C ALA A 96 1.91 -20.20 -1.54
N HIS A 97 3.11 -20.70 -1.24
CA HIS A 97 3.92 -21.45 -2.19
C HIS A 97 3.28 -22.81 -2.46
N GLU A 98 2.74 -23.43 -1.41
CA GLU A 98 2.05 -24.72 -1.46
C GLU A 98 0.72 -24.67 -0.70
N LEU A 99 -0.26 -25.37 -1.25
CA LEU A 99 -1.54 -25.67 -0.62
C LEU A 99 -1.45 -27.09 -0.09
N LEU A 100 -1.72 -27.28 1.20
CA LEU A 100 -1.67 -28.56 1.88
C LEU A 100 -3.01 -28.88 2.52
#